data_AF-A0A1H0MMS8-F1
#
_entry.id   AF-A0A1H0MMS8-F1
#
_cell.length_a   1.000
_cell.length_b   1.000
_cell.length_c   1.000
_cell.angle_alpha   90.00
_cell.angle_beta   90.00
_cell.angle_gamma   90.00
#
_symmetry.space_group_name_H-M   'P 1'
#
loop_
_entity.id
_entity.type
_entity.pdbx_description
1 polymer ?
#
loop_
_entity_poly.entity_id
_entity_poly.type
_entity_poly.pdbx_seq_one_letter_code
_entity_poly.pdbx_strand_id
1 'polypeptide(L)'
;MKDPRPRLQWDNATSLSCKTARHHPAPQGSFVHDTQQKCDQIAVVYDKGQMPPRITVKQVSGSVHTVLADGIAVAVVASASRPTLNPDDVLLVERSV
;
A
#
# COMPACT_ATOMS: atom_id res chain seq x y z
N MET A 1 10.67 2.97 -20.43
CA MET A 1 10.73 3.51 -19.05
C MET A 1 10.98 2.31 -18.13
N LYS A 2 12.19 2.15 -17.58
CA LYS A 2 12.56 0.99 -16.75
C LYS A 2 12.02 1.22 -15.34
N ASP A 3 11.24 0.27 -14.84
CA ASP A 3 10.72 0.24 -13.47
C ASP A 3 11.89 0.33 -12.47
N PRO A 4 11.94 1.33 -11.58
CA PRO A 4 13.11 1.56 -10.73
C PRO A 4 13.31 0.48 -9.66
N ARG A 5 12.44 -0.53 -9.53
CA ARG A 5 12.61 -1.61 -8.55
C ARG A 5 12.20 -2.99 -9.10
N PRO A 6 13.11 -3.72 -9.78
CA PRO A 6 12.87 -5.10 -10.25
C PRO A 6 12.72 -6.15 -9.13
N ARG A 7 12.45 -5.73 -7.88
CA ARG A 7 12.46 -6.55 -6.66
C ARG A 7 11.07 -6.75 -6.04
N LEU A 8 10.09 -5.95 -6.44
CA LEU A 8 8.74 -5.97 -5.90
C LEU A 8 7.83 -6.79 -6.82
N GLN A 9 7.17 -7.81 -6.29
CA GLN A 9 6.26 -8.65 -7.07
C GLN A 9 4.90 -7.99 -7.22
N TRP A 10 4.81 -6.98 -8.08
CA TRP A 10 3.56 -6.28 -8.38
C TRP A 10 2.48 -7.18 -8.98
N ASP A 11 2.87 -8.23 -9.70
CA ASP A 11 1.95 -9.20 -10.32
C ASP A 11 1.10 -9.97 -9.29
N ASN A 12 1.63 -10.15 -8.06
CA ASN A 12 0.96 -10.84 -6.97
C ASN A 12 0.29 -9.87 -5.96
N ALA A 13 0.27 -8.57 -6.26
CA ALA A 13 -0.23 -7.58 -5.34
C ALA A 13 -1.77 -7.62 -5.25
N THR A 14 -2.30 -7.83 -4.05
CA THR A 14 -3.69 -8.29 -3.80
C THR A 14 -4.78 -7.36 -4.36
N SER A 15 -4.53 -6.05 -4.43
CA SER A 15 -5.53 -5.08 -4.91
C SER A 15 -5.48 -4.83 -6.42
N LEU A 16 -4.41 -5.22 -7.11
CA LEU A 16 -4.26 -5.00 -8.55
C LEU A 16 -4.93 -6.11 -9.40
N SER A 17 -5.17 -7.26 -8.79
CA SER A 17 -5.79 -8.45 -9.39
C SER A 17 -7.33 -8.36 -9.42
N CYS A 18 -7.95 -7.51 -8.60
CA CYS A 18 -9.40 -7.41 -8.50
C CYS A 18 -9.96 -6.37 -9.50
N LYS A 19 -10.74 -6.80 -10.50
CA LYS A 19 -11.28 -5.92 -11.57
C LYS A 19 -12.21 -4.82 -11.05
N THR A 20 -12.91 -5.05 -9.94
CA THR A 20 -13.79 -4.05 -9.31
C THR A 20 -13.02 -2.97 -8.57
N ALA A 21 -11.79 -3.25 -8.12
CA ALA A 21 -10.92 -2.26 -7.49
C ALA A 21 -10.52 -1.16 -8.50
N ARG A 22 -10.33 -1.51 -9.78
CA ARG A 22 -9.88 -0.56 -10.82
C ARG A 22 -10.83 0.61 -11.09
N HIS A 23 -12.12 0.46 -10.74
CA HIS A 23 -13.14 1.48 -10.98
C HIS A 23 -13.47 2.34 -9.74
N HIS A 24 -12.83 2.07 -8.60
CA HIS A 24 -13.08 2.85 -7.40
C HIS A 24 -12.21 4.12 -7.42
N PRO A 25 -12.79 5.34 -7.31
CA PRO A 25 -12.06 6.60 -7.32
C PRO A 25 -11.29 6.86 -6.01
N ALA A 26 -11.43 5.99 -5.01
CA ALA A 26 -10.72 6.10 -3.75
C ALA A 26 -9.32 5.45 -3.84
N PRO A 27 -8.33 5.96 -3.08
CA PRO A 27 -7.02 5.32 -2.97
C PRO A 27 -7.14 3.88 -2.51
N GLN A 28 -6.28 3.01 -3.03
CA GLN A 28 -6.36 1.57 -2.77
C GLN A 28 -5.08 1.05 -2.14
N GLY A 29 -5.21 0.31 -1.05
CA GLY A 29 -4.09 -0.36 -0.43
C GLY A 29 -3.81 -1.68 -1.13
N SER A 30 -2.55 -1.93 -1.46
CA SER A 30 -2.08 -3.18 -2.02
C SER A 30 -0.90 -3.69 -1.22
N PHE A 31 -0.95 -4.98 -0.88
CA PHE A 31 0.18 -5.65 -0.27
C PHE A 31 1.13 -6.11 -1.37
N VAL A 32 2.42 -5.85 -1.21
CA VAL A 32 3.45 -6.17 -2.20
C VAL A 32 4.51 -7.01 -1.52
N HIS A 33 4.62 -8.26 -1.93
CA HIS A 33 5.57 -9.19 -1.34
C HIS A 33 7.00 -8.85 -1.78
N ASP A 34 7.92 -8.73 -0.82
CA ASP A 34 9.36 -8.62 -1.08
C ASP A 34 10.02 -9.98 -0.80
N THR A 35 10.36 -10.69 -1.88
CA THR A 35 10.91 -12.04 -1.81
C THR A 35 12.36 -12.10 -1.35
N GLN A 36 13.07 -10.97 -1.23
CA GLN A 36 14.48 -10.95 -0.82
C GLN A 36 14.68 -10.50 0.62
N GLN A 37 13.85 -9.59 1.14
CA GLN A 37 14.05 -9.06 2.51
C GLN A 37 13.10 -9.63 3.57
N LYS A 38 12.12 -10.48 3.21
CA LYS A 38 11.03 -10.90 4.12
C LYS A 38 10.37 -9.68 4.80
N CYS A 39 10.31 -8.56 4.09
CA CYS A 39 9.71 -7.31 4.54
C CYS A 39 8.65 -6.95 3.52
N ASP A 40 7.44 -7.44 3.75
CA ASP A 40 6.34 -7.09 2.88
C ASP A 40 6.08 -5.59 2.92
N GLN A 41 5.83 -5.03 1.74
CA GLN A 41 5.61 -3.61 1.54
C GLN A 41 4.11 -3.34 1.36
N ILE A 42 3.68 -2.15 1.75
CA ILE A 42 2.31 -1.69 1.51
C ILE A 42 2.39 -0.57 0.49
N ALA A 43 1.63 -0.71 -0.59
CA ALA A 43 1.49 0.30 -1.60
C ALA A 43 0.10 0.94 -1.51
N VAL A 44 0.04 2.26 -1.66
CA VAL A 44 -1.22 3.00 -1.85
C VAL A 44 -1.24 3.50 -3.29
N VAL A 45 -2.23 3.02 -4.03
CA VAL A 45 -2.42 3.34 -5.44
C VAL A 45 -3.42 4.48 -5.56
N TYR A 46 -3.07 5.51 -6.33
CA TYR A 46 -3.91 6.67 -6.61
C TYR A 46 -3.89 7.01 -8.11
N ASP A 47 -4.93 7.69 -8.58
CA ASP A 47 -5.09 8.01 -10.00
C ASP A 47 -4.17 9.16 -10.43
N LYS A 48 -3.58 9.03 -11.62
CA LYS A 48 -2.75 10.06 -12.21
C LYS A 48 -3.50 11.38 -12.37
N GLY A 49 -2.85 12.47 -11.95
CA GLY A 49 -3.45 13.81 -11.98
C GLY A 49 -4.30 14.16 -10.75
N GLN A 50 -4.50 13.21 -9.83
CA GLN A 50 -5.00 13.51 -8.48
C GLN A 50 -3.83 13.94 -7.57
N MET A 51 -4.14 14.74 -6.55
CA MET A 51 -3.16 15.07 -5.52
C MET A 51 -2.74 13.80 -4.78
N PRO A 52 -1.43 13.54 -4.58
CA PRO A 52 -0.99 12.37 -3.83
C PRO A 52 -1.64 12.34 -2.44
N PRO A 53 -2.22 11.20 -2.02
CA PRO A 53 -2.95 11.13 -0.77
C PRO A 53 -1.99 11.25 0.42
N ARG A 54 -2.44 11.90 1.50
CA ARG A 54 -1.69 11.96 2.75
C ARG A 54 -1.79 10.61 3.45
N ILE A 55 -0.65 9.95 3.63
CA ILE A 55 -0.58 8.69 4.37
C ILE A 55 -0.52 8.97 5.87
N THR A 56 -1.35 8.25 6.63
CA THR A 56 -1.30 8.22 8.09
C THR A 56 -1.36 6.76 8.54
N VAL A 57 -0.51 6.38 9.49
CA VAL A 57 -0.58 5.05 10.12
C VAL A 57 -1.13 5.22 11.52
N LYS A 58 -2.17 4.46 11.85
CA LYS A 58 -2.80 4.45 13.18
C LYS A 58 -2.66 3.08 13.80
N GLN A 59 -2.12 3.01 15.00
CA GLN A 59 -2.14 1.79 15.81
C GLN A 59 -3.52 1.64 16.44
N VAL A 60 -4.21 0.53 16.14
CA VAL A 60 -5.57 0.26 16.63
C VAL A 60 -5.55 -0.69 17.82
N SER A 61 -4.60 -1.64 17.83
CA SER A 61 -4.31 -2.53 18.95
C SER A 61 -2.82 -2.85 18.94
N GLY A 62 -2.26 -3.35 20.04
CA GLY A 62 -0.80 -3.45 20.27
C GLY A 62 0.02 -3.85 19.04
N SER A 63 -0.45 -4.83 18.28
CA SER A 63 0.23 -5.31 17.08
C SER A 63 -0.56 -5.14 15.77
N VAL A 64 -1.64 -4.36 15.79
CA VAL A 64 -2.49 -4.06 14.63
C VAL A 64 -2.38 -2.58 14.26
N HIS A 65 -1.88 -2.34 13.05
CA HIS A 65 -1.78 -1.02 12.45
C HIS A 65 -2.76 -0.90 11.29
N THR A 66 -3.29 0.30 11.08
CA THR A 66 -4.14 0.65 9.95
C THR A 66 -3.46 1.76 9.17
N VAL A 67 -3.32 1.55 7.87
CA VAL A 67 -2.85 2.57 6.92
C VAL A 67 -4.07 3.31 6.42
N LEU A 68 -4.04 4.62 6.53
CA LEU A 68 -5.05 5.53 6.04
C LEU A 68 -4.48 6.40 4.92
N ALA A 69 -5.25 6.56 3.85
CA ALA A 69 -5.01 7.52 2.78
C ALA A 69 -6.08 8.59 2.88
N ASP A 70 -5.70 9.84 3.19
CA ASP A 70 -6.63 10.95 3.44
C ASP A 70 -7.74 10.64 4.46
N GLY A 71 -7.40 9.83 5.47
CA GLY A 71 -8.34 9.41 6.51
C GLY A 71 -9.22 8.21 6.14
N ILE A 72 -9.10 7.67 4.91
CA ILE A 72 -9.77 6.44 4.49
C ILE A 72 -8.85 5.25 4.80
N ALA A 73 -9.35 4.25 5.53
CA ALA A 73 -8.59 3.04 5.80
C ALA A 73 -8.39 2.22 4.51
N VAL A 74 -7.14 2.05 4.09
CA VAL A 74 -6.77 1.38 2.84
C VAL A 74 -6.06 0.04 3.05
N ALA A 75 -5.41 -0.15 4.21
CA ALA A 75 -4.82 -1.43 4.58
C ALA A 75 -4.83 -1.63 6.11
N VAL A 76 -4.95 -2.89 6.54
CA VAL A 76 -4.80 -3.28 7.94
C VAL A 76 -3.70 -4.33 8.05
N VAL A 77 -2.78 -4.11 8.97
CA VAL A 77 -1.57 -4.92 9.15
C VAL A 77 -1.56 -5.42 10.58
N ALA A 78 -1.81 -6.72 10.75
CA ALA A 78 -1.57 -7.40 12.01
C ALA A 78 -0.14 -7.96 11.98
N SER A 79 0.78 -7.34 12.71
CA SER A 79 2.18 -7.76 12.82
C SER A 79 2.42 -8.31 14.22
N ALA A 80 2.72 -9.60 14.37
CA ALA A 80 2.90 -10.21 15.69
C ALA A 80 4.24 -9.85 16.38
N SER A 81 5.22 -9.29 15.66
CA SER A 81 6.62 -9.27 16.15
C SER A 81 7.56 -8.23 15.52
N ARG A 82 7.06 -7.18 14.87
CA ARG A 82 7.91 -6.21 14.14
C ARG A 82 7.56 -4.74 14.38
N PRO A 83 8.52 -3.81 14.16
CA PRO A 83 8.45 -2.43 14.66
C PRO A 83 7.28 -1.67 14.05
N THR A 84 6.86 -0.63 14.75
CA THR A 84 5.78 0.28 14.36
C THR A 84 5.91 0.67 12.88
N LEU A 85 4.89 0.36 12.09
CA LEU A 85 4.83 0.72 10.68
C LEU A 85 4.87 2.25 10.55
N ASN A 86 5.84 2.79 9.81
CA ASN A 86 5.95 4.22 9.56
C ASN A 86 5.22 4.58 8.25
N PRO A 87 4.51 5.71 8.17
CA PRO A 87 4.02 6.25 6.89
C PRO A 87 5.07 6.26 5.77
N ASP A 88 6.35 6.48 6.08
CA ASP A 88 7.43 6.48 5.08
C ASP A 88 7.72 5.09 4.47
N ASP A 89 7.28 4.02 5.14
CA ASP A 89 7.37 2.65 4.61
C ASP A 89 6.25 2.36 3.59
N VAL A 90 5.27 3.26 3.43
CA VAL A 90 4.16 3.09 2.51
C VAL A 90 4.51 3.66 1.14
N LEU A 91 4.44 2.81 0.12
CA LEU A 91 4.77 3.15 -1.26
C LEU A 91 3.59 3.86 -1.93
N LEU A 92 3.77 5.12 -2.32
CA LEU A 92 2.81 5.80 -3.18
C LEU A 92 3.01 5.39 -4.64
N VAL A 93 1.94 4.91 -5.27
CA VAL A 93 1.96 4.46 -6.67
C VAL A 93 0.89 5.20 -7.46
N GLU A 94 1.33 5.97 -8.43
CA GLU A 94 0.45 6.61 -9.39
C GLU A 94 0.05 5.59 -10.48
N ARG A 95 -1.26 5.38 -10.70
CA ARG A 95 -1.76 4.58 -11.81
C ARG A 95 -2.31 5.48 -12.92
N SER A 96 -1.98 5.13 -14.16
CA SER A 96 -2.66 5.69 -15.34
C SER A 96 -3.79 4.74 -15.72
N VAL A 97 -5.03 5.23 -15.67
CA VAL A 97 -6.24 4.53 -16.15
C VAL A 97 -6.43 4.70 -17.65
#